data_AF-A0A956G572-F1
#
_entry.id   AF-A0A956G572-F1
#
_cell.length_a   1.000
_cell.length_b   1.000
_cell.length_c   1.000
_cell.angle_alpha   90.00
_cell.angle_beta   90.00
_cell.angle_gamma   90.00
#
_symmetry.space_group_name_H-M   'P 1'
#
loop_
_entity.id
_entity.type
_entity.pdbx_description
1 polymer ?
#
loop_
_entity_poly.entity_id
_entity_poly.type
_entity_poly.pdbx_seq_one_letter_code
_entity_poly.pdbx_strand_id
1 'polypeptide(L)'
;AALDALLAAAETMVELEQLAPSVDLALVALTLSLGLSEGTASTLFCIGRMAGWVAHVLEQREDHATMLRPRARFVGPAGRSNAAL
;
A
#
# COMPACT_ATOMS: atom_id res chain seq x y z
N ALA A 1 -3.57 14.76 22.27
CA ALA A 1 -4.90 14.13 22.21
C ALA A 1 -4.99 13.02 21.15
N ALA A 2 -4.83 13.32 19.85
CA ALA A 2 -4.75 12.28 18.79
C ALA A 2 -3.30 11.94 18.41
N LEU A 3 -2.43 12.95 18.28
CA LEU A 3 -1.01 12.77 18.00
C LEU A 3 -0.31 11.93 19.08
N ASP A 4 -0.50 12.27 20.36
CA ASP A 4 0.11 11.52 21.46
C ASP A 4 -0.34 10.06 21.50
N ALA A 5 -1.61 9.79 21.18
CA ALA A 5 -2.15 8.43 21.11
C ALA A 5 -1.52 7.64 19.95
N LEU A 6 -1.31 8.27 18.79
CA LEU A 6 -0.63 7.66 17.65
C LEU A 6 0.83 7.33 17.99
N LEU A 7 1.55 8.24 18.66
CA LEU A 7 2.95 8.02 19.04
C LEU A 7 3.09 6.93 20.10
N ALA A 8 2.23 6.92 21.12
CA ALA A 8 2.21 5.86 22.13
C ALA A 8 1.88 4.49 21.52
N ALA A 9 0.96 4.44 20.54
CA ALA A 9 0.68 3.20 19.81
C ALA A 9 1.88 2.73 18.99
N ALA A 10 2.61 3.66 18.35
CA ALA A 10 3.83 3.34 17.61
C ALA A 10 4.92 2.77 18.53
N GLU A 11 5.15 3.37 19.70
CA GLU A 11 6.08 2.87 20.72
C GLU A 11 5.70 1.45 21.17
N THR A 12 4.41 1.23 21.48
CA THR A 12 3.89 -0.08 21.87
C THR A 12 4.12 -1.14 20.77
N MET A 13 3.92 -0.79 19.50
CA MET A 13 4.18 -1.71 18.38
C MET A 13 5.67 -2.04 18.24
N VAL A 14 6.56 -1.07 18.45
CA VAL A 14 8.01 -1.32 18.44
C VAL A 14 8.39 -2.29 19.57
N GLU A 15 7.83 -2.12 20.76
CA GLU A 15 8.13 -2.98 21.91
C GLU A 15 7.61 -4.42 21.75
N LEU A 16 6.37 -4.57 21.30
CA LEU A 16 5.71 -5.88 21.23
C LEU A 16 6.07 -6.67 19.96
N GLU A 17 6.18 -5.98 18.83
CA GLU A 17 6.31 -6.62 17.51
C GLU A 17 7.69 -6.40 16.87
N GLN A 18 8.54 -5.56 17.46
CA GLN A 18 9.85 -5.17 16.91
C GLN A 18 9.75 -4.59 15.49
N LEU A 19 8.61 -3.95 15.18
CA LEU A 19 8.36 -3.32 13.89
C LEU A 19 8.70 -1.83 13.95
N ALA A 20 9.64 -1.41 13.10
CA ALA A 20 9.92 0.02 12.93
C ALA A 20 8.72 0.75 12.28
N PRO A 21 8.40 1.98 12.70
CA PRO A 21 7.33 2.75 12.08
C PRO A 21 7.61 3.03 10.60
N SER A 22 6.57 2.94 9.76
CA SER A 22 6.66 3.30 8.34
C SER A 22 6.63 4.81 8.13
N VAL A 23 6.95 5.24 6.91
CA VAL A 23 6.78 6.63 6.47
C VAL A 23 5.32 7.11 6.56
N ASP A 24 4.35 6.19 6.43
CA ASP A 24 2.92 6.52 6.50
C ASP A 24 2.55 7.02 7.89
N LEU A 25 3.08 6.39 8.94
CA LEU A 25 2.88 6.83 10.32
C LEU A 25 3.45 8.24 10.54
N ALA A 26 4.64 8.51 9.98
CA ALA A 26 5.26 9.84 10.04
C ALA A 26 4.42 10.91 9.31
N LEU A 27 3.85 10.58 8.15
CA LEU A 27 2.96 11.49 7.42
C LEU A 27 1.67 11.78 8.19
N VAL A 28 1.06 10.77 8.82
CA VAL A 28 -0.13 10.97 9.66
C VAL A 28 0.23 11.85 10.87
N ALA A 29 1.32 11.56 11.57
CA ALA A 29 1.79 12.35 12.70
C ALA A 29 2.02 13.83 12.31
N LEU A 30 2.64 14.08 11.14
CA LEU A 30 2.82 15.42 10.60
C LEU A 30 1.50 16.14 10.33
N THR A 31 0.51 15.46 9.73
CA THR A 31 -0.78 16.10 9.45
C THR A 31 -1.58 16.40 10.72
N LEU A 32 -1.49 15.54 11.73
CA LEU A 32 -2.11 15.76 13.03
C LEU A 32 -1.45 16.92 13.79
N SER A 33 -0.12 17.02 13.75
CA SER A 33 0.61 18.10 14.42
C SER A 33 0.33 19.47 13.80
N LEU A 34 0.04 19.51 12.49
CA LEU A 34 -0.30 20.72 11.74
C LEU A 34 -1.81 21.01 11.67
N GLY A 35 -2.67 20.14 12.22
CA GLY A 35 -4.13 20.32 12.19
C GLY A 35 -4.73 20.30 10.78
N LEU A 36 -4.14 19.52 9.87
CA LEU A 36 -4.58 19.43 8.47
C LEU A 36 -5.81 18.52 8.33
N SER A 37 -6.54 18.70 7.24
CA SER A 37 -7.73 17.90 6.93
C SER A 37 -7.43 16.42 6.76
N GLU A 38 -8.46 15.59 6.98
CA GLU A 38 -8.40 14.18 6.63
C GLU A 38 -8.01 13.95 5.16
N GLY A 39 -7.21 12.92 4.89
CA GLY A 39 -6.70 12.61 3.55
C GLY A 39 -5.46 13.40 3.10
N THR A 40 -5.02 14.42 3.85
CA THR A 40 -3.80 15.16 3.51
C THR A 40 -2.55 14.27 3.53
N ALA A 41 -2.45 13.31 4.46
CA ALA A 41 -1.30 12.40 4.54
C ALA A 41 -1.17 11.55 3.26
N SER A 42 -2.27 10.96 2.80
CA SER A 42 -2.34 10.21 1.55
C SER A 42 -2.05 11.09 0.32
N THR A 43 -2.50 12.35 0.35
CA THR A 43 -2.22 13.32 -0.72
C THR A 43 -0.72 13.62 -0.82
N LEU A 44 -0.06 13.88 0.32
CA LEU A 44 1.39 14.09 0.38
C LEU A 44 2.16 12.86 -0.08
N PHE A 45 1.74 11.67 0.34
CA PHE A 45 2.31 10.41 -0.13
C PHE A 45 2.21 10.29 -1.65
N CYS A 46 1.02 10.47 -2.23
CA CYS A 46 0.80 10.41 -3.67
C CYS A 46 1.70 11.39 -4.42
N ILE A 47 1.76 12.66 -3.99
CA ILE A 47 2.65 13.68 -4.59
C ILE A 47 4.11 13.22 -4.55
N GLY A 48 4.59 12.73 -3.40
CA GLY A 48 5.95 12.22 -3.25
C GLY A 48 6.26 11.00 -4.12
N ARG A 49 5.24 10.19 -4.46
CA ARG A 49 5.39 9.01 -5.33
C ARG A 49 5.29 9.30 -6.83
N MET A 50 4.70 10.43 -7.22
CA MET A 50 4.44 10.76 -8.63
C MET A 50 5.66 10.60 -9.54
N ALA A 51 6.82 11.14 -9.15
CA ALA A 51 8.03 11.04 -9.96
C ALA A 51 8.46 9.58 -10.19
N GLY A 52 8.42 8.76 -9.14
CA GLY A 52 8.75 7.34 -9.23
C GLY A 52 7.76 6.54 -10.05
N TRP A 53 6.46 6.83 -9.95
CA TRP A 53 5.44 6.20 -10.79
C TRP A 53 5.62 6.53 -12.26
N VAL A 54 5.89 7.80 -12.59
CA VAL A 54 6.17 8.19 -13.98
C VAL A 54 7.44 7.50 -14.48
N ALA A 55 8.51 7.48 -13.68
CA ALA A 55 9.75 6.79 -14.04
C ALA A 55 9.50 5.30 -14.36
N HIS A 56 8.83 4.56 -13.48
CA HIS A 56 8.51 3.15 -13.73
C HIS A 56 7.61 2.93 -14.96
N VAL A 57 6.67 3.84 -15.25
CA VAL A 57 5.88 3.76 -16.49
C VAL A 57 6.76 3.94 -17.72
N LEU A 58 7.75 4.83 -17.68
CA LEU A 58 8.69 5.03 -18.79
C LEU A 58 9.61 3.82 -18.95
N GLU A 59 10.21 3.33 -17.86
CA GLU A 59 11.04 2.12 -17.84
C GLU A 59 10.29 0.92 -18.44
N GLN A 60 9.02 0.72 -18.04
CA GLN A 60 8.18 -0.37 -18.54
C GLN A 60 7.79 -0.20 -20.03
N ARG A 61 7.84 1.01 -20.59
CA ARG A 61 7.56 1.28 -22.00
C ARG A 61 8.79 1.09 -22.88
N GLU A 62 9.96 1.44 -22.36
CA GLU A 62 11.25 1.26 -23.04
C GLU A 62 11.68 -0.19 -23.02
N ASP A 63 11.49 -0.86 -21.88
CA ASP A 63 11.66 -2.30 -21.79
C ASP A 63 10.46 -2.94 -22.50
N HIS A 64 10.66 -3.36 -23.75
CA HIS A 64 9.70 -4.18 -24.51
C HIS A 64 9.36 -5.52 -23.81
N ALA A 65 9.83 -5.73 -22.58
CA ALA A 65 9.46 -6.78 -21.68
C ALA A 65 7.93 -6.97 -21.60
N THR A 66 7.60 -8.23 -21.83
CA THR A 66 6.27 -8.86 -21.78
C THR A 66 5.26 -8.24 -20.82
N MET A 67 4.04 -8.07 -21.33
CA MET A 67 2.86 -7.74 -20.54
C MET A 67 2.72 -8.68 -19.34
N LEU A 68 2.54 -8.10 -18.14
CA LEU A 68 2.22 -8.82 -16.92
C LEU A 68 0.93 -9.65 -17.13
N ARG A 69 1.07 -10.98 -17.23
CA ARG A 69 -0.05 -11.91 -17.44
C ARG A 69 -0.03 -13.09 -16.45
N PRO A 70 -0.34 -12.85 -15.16
CA PRO A 70 -0.42 -13.92 -14.16
C PRO A 70 -1.54 -14.91 -14.52
N ARG A 71 -1.34 -16.19 -14.22
CA ARG A 71 -2.40 -17.21 -14.36
C ARG A 71 -2.90 -17.64 -12.98
N ALA A 72 -4.20 -17.55 -12.78
CA ALA A 72 -4.83 -18.10 -11.59
C ALA A 72 -4.99 -19.62 -11.70
N ARG A 73 -4.90 -20.30 -10.57
CA ARG A 73 -5.29 -21.71 -10.43
C ARG A 73 -6.68 -21.78 -9.85
N PHE A 74 -7.61 -22.40 -10.57
CA PHE A 74 -8.95 -22.67 -10.05
C PHE A 74 -8.88 -23.71 -8.92
N VAL A 75 -9.49 -23.40 -7.78
CA VAL A 75 -9.57 -24.27 -6.59
C VAL A 75 -11.02 -24.46 -6.11
N GLY A 76 -11.98 -24.12 -6.97
CA GLY A 76 -13.39 -24.39 -6.69
C GLY A 76 -13.74 -25.87 -6.92
N PRO A 77 -15.00 -26.27 -6.63
CA PRO A 77 -15.45 -27.64 -6.83
C PRO A 77 -15.21 -28.12 -8.26
N ALA A 78 -14.87 -29.39 -8.44
CA ALA A 78 -14.75 -29.99 -9.78
C ALA A 78 -16.06 -29.78 -10.54
N GLY A 79 -15.97 -29.34 -11.80
CA GLY A 79 -17.13 -29.14 -12.67
C GLY A 79 -17.98 -30.41 -12.72
N ARG A 80 -19.31 -30.24 -12.78
CA ARG A 80 -20.22 -31.39 -12.94
C ARG A 80 -19.89 -32.07 -14.27
N SER A 81 -19.61 -33.38 -14.23
CA SER A 81 -19.45 -34.19 -15.43
C SER A 81 -20.81 -34.32 -16.13
N ASN A 82 -20.92 -33.82 -17.36
CA ASN A 82 -22.09 -34.06 -18.21
C ASN A 82 -21.95 -35.44 -18.87
N ALA A 83 -22.03 -36.52 -18.10
CA ALA A 83 -21.93 -37.90 -18.61
C ALA A 83 -23.25 -38.43 -19.21
N ALA A 84 -24.08 -37.57 -19.83
CA ALA A 84 -25.38 -37.95 -20.38
C ALA A 84 -25.82 -37.10 -21.59
N LEU A 85 -24.95 -36.94 -22.59
CA LEU A 85 -25.33 -36.57 -23.96
C LEU A 85 -24.77 -37.62 -24.92
#